data_AF-A0A357MXR6-F1
#
_entry.id   AF-A0A357MXR6-F1
#
_cell.length_a   1.000
_cell.length_b   1.000
_cell.length_c   1.000
_cell.angle_alpha   90.00
_cell.angle_beta   90.00
_cell.angle_gamma   90.00
#
_symmetry.space_group_name_H-M   'P 1'
#
loop_
_entity.id
_entity.type
_entity.pdbx_description
1 polymer ?
#
loop_
_entity_poly.entity_id
_entity_poly.type
_entity_poly.pdbx_seq_one_letter_code
_entity_poly.pdbx_strand_id
1 'polypeptide(L)'
;MSCLETFATLRILSPTLAPAQIGAALGLEPTRVAALDPSSRYRPRREHHFWAWSSEGRVDSLDGLVHVRAVLDLLQGREQALAGLRQAGCALDVSCYWVSSGQGGPALDLDAMTRLAALGLEIWWDVYFEQERGYSEERPAADGAQ
;
A
#
# COMPACT_ATOMS: atom_id res chain seq x y z
N MET A 1 -20.06 5.06 -5.39
CA MET A 1 -18.79 5.01 -4.64
C MET A 1 -17.69 5.41 -5.59
N SER A 2 -16.81 6.32 -5.19
CA SER A 2 -15.78 6.86 -6.09
C SER A 2 -14.44 6.14 -6.02
N CYS A 3 -14.27 5.28 -5.01
CA CYS A 3 -13.22 4.28 -4.98
C CYS A 3 -13.71 3.01 -5.71
N LEU A 4 -12.88 2.48 -6.60
CA LEU A 4 -13.15 1.27 -7.38
C LEU A 4 -12.37 0.07 -6.82
N GLU A 5 -11.20 0.32 -6.24
CA GLU A 5 -10.35 -0.69 -5.62
C GLU A 5 -9.39 -0.02 -4.64
N THR A 6 -9.17 -0.62 -3.47
CA THR A 6 -8.19 -0.10 -2.51
C THR A 6 -7.66 -1.19 -1.59
N PHE A 7 -6.41 -1.00 -1.16
CA PHE A 7 -5.84 -1.73 -0.03
C PHE A 7 -4.64 -0.99 0.54
N ALA A 8 -4.41 -1.19 1.84
CA ALA A 8 -3.24 -0.70 2.56
C ALA A 8 -2.19 -1.80 2.73
N THR A 9 -0.91 -1.41 2.64
CA THR A 9 0.25 -2.28 2.80
C THR A 9 1.23 -1.65 3.77
N LEU A 10 1.55 -2.36 4.86
CA LEU A 10 2.74 -2.07 5.67
C LEU A 10 3.97 -2.52 4.89
N ARG A 11 4.93 -1.62 4.70
CA ARG A 11 6.19 -1.89 4.00
C ARG A 11 7.36 -1.68 4.95
N ILE A 12 8.31 -2.61 4.88
CA ILE A 12 9.56 -2.55 5.64
C ILE A 12 10.70 -2.84 4.67
N LEU A 13 11.53 -1.82 4.44
CA LEU A 13 12.77 -1.96 3.67
C LEU A 13 13.94 -2.07 4.64
N SER A 14 14.83 -3.03 4.40
CA SER A 14 16.03 -3.19 5.21
C SER A 14 17.28 -3.34 4.35
N PRO A 15 18.37 -2.61 4.64
CA PRO A 15 19.64 -2.82 3.96
C PRO A 15 20.33 -4.13 4.39
N THR A 16 20.00 -4.68 5.56
CA THR A 16 20.79 -5.76 6.19
C THR A 16 19.95 -6.89 6.77
N LEU A 17 18.76 -6.63 7.30
CA LEU A 17 17.92 -7.66 7.89
C LEU A 17 17.16 -8.42 6.81
N ALA A 18 17.29 -9.74 6.83
CA ALA A 18 16.52 -10.61 5.95
C ALA A 18 15.02 -10.58 6.32
N PRO A 19 14.11 -10.80 5.36
CA PRO A 19 12.67 -10.75 5.63
C PRO A 19 12.20 -11.69 6.75
N ALA A 20 12.82 -12.86 6.89
CA ALA A 20 12.51 -13.79 7.98
C ALA A 20 12.83 -13.21 9.37
N GLN A 21 13.91 -12.44 9.50
CA GLN A 21 14.29 -11.78 10.74
C GLN A 21 13.30 -10.65 11.09
N ILE A 22 12.82 -9.93 10.07
CA ILE A 22 11.78 -8.89 10.23
C ILE A 22 10.47 -9.53 10.72
N GLY A 23 10.02 -10.61 10.07
CA GLY A 23 8.81 -11.34 10.48
C GLY A 23 8.91 -11.89 11.91
N ALA A 24 10.06 -12.47 12.26
CA ALA A 24 10.32 -12.95 13.61
C ALA A 24 10.32 -11.83 14.65
N ALA A 25 10.91 -10.67 14.35
CA ALA A 25 10.93 -9.52 15.26
C ALA A 25 9.53 -8.96 15.53
N LEU A 26 8.64 -9.00 14.53
CA LEU A 26 7.25 -8.54 14.66
C LEU A 26 6.29 -9.62 15.19
N GLY A 27 6.70 -10.89 15.15
CA GLY A 27 5.80 -12.03 15.34
C GLY A 27 4.67 -12.03 14.33
N LEU A 28 4.97 -11.74 13.06
CA LEU A 28 4.01 -11.62 11.96
C LEU A 28 4.48 -12.37 10.72
N GLU A 29 3.53 -13.01 10.04
CA GLU A 29 3.76 -13.58 8.71
C GLU A 29 3.58 -12.52 7.61
N PRO A 30 4.52 -12.40 6.66
CA PRO A 30 4.38 -11.48 5.55
C PRO A 30 3.34 -11.94 4.53
N THR A 31 2.76 -10.99 3.82
CA THR A 31 2.05 -11.28 2.56
C THR A 31 2.99 -11.28 1.36
N ARG A 32 4.10 -10.54 1.46
CA ARG A 32 5.10 -10.45 0.39
C ARG A 32 6.48 -10.22 0.98
N VAL A 33 7.47 -10.89 0.40
CA VAL A 33 8.89 -10.68 0.72
C VAL A 33 9.73 -10.60 -0.55
N ALA A 34 10.85 -9.89 -0.46
CA ALA A 34 11.94 -10.01 -1.43
C ALA A 34 13.28 -9.92 -0.72
N ALA A 35 14.22 -10.78 -1.11
CA ALA A 35 15.59 -10.67 -0.67
C ALA A 35 16.34 -9.59 -1.46
N LEU A 36 17.30 -8.94 -0.79
CA LEU A 36 18.32 -8.10 -1.41
C LEU A 36 19.03 -8.89 -2.51
N ASP A 37 19.15 -8.28 -3.68
CA ASP A 37 19.73 -8.89 -4.89
C ASP A 37 20.34 -7.79 -5.77
N PRO A 38 21.50 -7.24 -5.37
CA PRO A 38 22.17 -6.15 -6.08
C PRO A 38 22.83 -6.64 -7.37
N SER A 39 23.10 -7.94 -7.47
CA SER A 39 23.74 -8.58 -8.63
C SER A 39 22.77 -9.03 -9.72
N SER A 40 21.48 -8.77 -9.56
CA SER A 40 20.45 -9.24 -10.51
C SER A 40 20.75 -8.75 -11.92
N ARG A 41 20.86 -9.69 -12.87
CA ARG A 41 21.13 -9.41 -14.30
C ARG A 41 19.88 -9.24 -15.14
N TYR A 42 18.80 -9.92 -14.76
CA TYR A 42 17.57 -10.02 -15.56
C TYR A 42 16.35 -9.40 -14.87
N ARG A 43 16.49 -8.98 -13.61
CA ARG A 43 15.45 -8.30 -12.85
C ARG A 43 15.99 -6.96 -12.36
N PRO A 44 15.10 -6.00 -12.02
CA PRO A 44 15.52 -4.79 -11.34
C PRO A 44 16.38 -5.13 -10.12
N ARG A 45 17.52 -4.44 -9.99
CA ARG A 45 18.42 -4.62 -8.85
C ARG A 45 17.69 -4.23 -7.57
N ARG A 46 17.81 -5.07 -6.55
CA ARG A 46 17.21 -4.84 -5.25
C ARG A 46 18.31 -4.49 -4.27
N GLU A 47 18.38 -3.22 -3.92
CA GLU A 47 19.38 -2.68 -2.99
C GLU A 47 18.98 -2.89 -1.53
N HIS A 48 17.74 -3.33 -1.28
CA HIS A 48 17.19 -3.61 0.04
C HIS A 48 16.41 -4.93 0.05
N HIS A 49 16.42 -5.58 1.21
CA HIS A 49 15.39 -6.55 1.56
C HIS A 49 14.04 -5.83 1.70
N PHE A 50 12.97 -6.53 1.33
CA PHE A 50 11.61 -6.06 1.43
C PHE A 50 10.77 -7.07 2.19
N TRP A 51 10.02 -6.59 3.17
CA TRP A 51 8.99 -7.32 3.88
C TRP A 51 7.72 -6.48 3.86
N ALA A 52 6.57 -7.12 3.62
CA ALA A 52 5.30 -6.43 3.64
C ALA A 52 4.15 -7.28 4.15
N TRP A 53 3.17 -6.59 4.71
CA TRP A 53 1.85 -7.13 4.99
C TRP A 53 0.79 -6.26 4.29
N SER A 54 -0.06 -6.86 3.47
CA SER A 54 -1.11 -6.20 2.70
C SER A 54 -2.49 -6.66 3.16
N SER A 55 -3.41 -5.72 3.26
CA SER A 55 -4.84 -5.97 3.49
C SER A 55 -5.58 -6.48 2.25
N GLU A 56 -4.94 -6.50 1.08
CA GLU A 56 -5.48 -7.07 -0.17
C GLU A 56 -5.92 -8.53 0.05
N GLY A 57 -7.16 -8.83 -0.36
CA GLY A 57 -7.80 -10.14 -0.19
C GLY A 57 -8.07 -10.55 1.27
N ARG A 58 -7.84 -9.67 2.25
CA ARG A 58 -8.08 -9.92 3.69
C ARG A 58 -9.16 -9.02 4.28
N VAL A 59 -9.35 -7.86 3.69
CA VAL A 59 -10.36 -6.89 4.05
C VAL A 59 -11.25 -6.69 2.83
N ASP A 60 -12.55 -6.89 2.99
CA ASP A 60 -13.56 -6.73 1.94
C ASP A 60 -14.25 -5.36 2.12
N SER A 61 -13.63 -4.32 1.59
CA SER A 61 -14.12 -2.94 1.67
C SER A 61 -13.58 -2.09 0.51
N LEU A 62 -14.31 -1.04 0.14
CA LEU A 62 -13.82 0.02 -0.76
C LEU A 62 -13.44 1.30 0.00
N ASP A 63 -13.49 1.26 1.33
CA ASP A 63 -13.07 2.36 2.19
C ASP A 63 -11.60 2.17 2.61
N GLY A 64 -10.73 3.04 2.08
CA GLY A 64 -9.30 3.01 2.39
C GLY A 64 -8.99 3.15 3.88
N LEU A 65 -9.82 3.84 4.67
CA LEU A 65 -9.62 3.97 6.12
C LEU A 65 -9.77 2.62 6.82
N VAL A 66 -10.68 1.75 6.35
CA VAL A 66 -10.84 0.39 6.89
C VAL A 66 -9.57 -0.44 6.67
N HIS A 67 -8.95 -0.32 5.49
CA HIS A 67 -7.69 -1.00 5.19
C HIS A 67 -6.52 -0.46 6.03
N VAL A 68 -6.42 0.86 6.21
CA VAL A 68 -5.41 1.48 7.08
C VAL A 68 -5.58 0.99 8.52
N ARG A 69 -6.82 0.95 9.03
CA ARG A 69 -7.10 0.44 10.37
C ARG A 69 -6.69 -1.02 10.53
N ALA A 70 -6.89 -1.87 9.54
CA ALA A 70 -6.43 -3.25 9.60
C ALA A 70 -4.90 -3.35 9.78
N VAL A 71 -4.12 -2.47 9.13
CA VAL A 71 -2.66 -2.38 9.36
C VAL A 71 -2.36 -1.88 10.78
N LEU A 72 -3.07 -0.85 11.26
CA LEU A 72 -2.85 -0.31 12.60
C LEU A 72 -3.21 -1.31 13.72
N ASP A 73 -4.26 -2.10 13.52
CA ASP A 73 -4.71 -3.13 14.47
C ASP A 73 -3.71 -4.30 14.50
N LEU A 74 -3.16 -4.68 13.33
CA LEU A 74 -2.07 -5.66 13.23
C LEU A 74 -0.84 -5.25 14.05
N LEU A 75 -0.58 -3.95 14.14
CA LEU A 75 0.60 -3.38 14.81
C LEU A 75 0.38 -3.03 16.28
N GLN A 76 -0.84 -3.16 16.79
CA GLN A 76 -1.13 -2.90 18.20
C GLN A 76 -0.27 -3.78 19.10
N GLY A 77 0.44 -3.16 20.07
CA GLY A 77 1.32 -3.86 21.00
C GLY A 77 2.69 -4.23 20.43
N ARG A 78 3.04 -3.75 19.22
CA ARG A 78 4.32 -4.01 18.55
C ARG A 78 5.21 -2.77 18.46
N GLU A 79 4.93 -1.74 19.23
CA GLU A 79 5.62 -0.44 19.21
C GLU A 79 7.13 -0.63 19.44
N GLN A 80 7.49 -1.45 20.43
CA GLN A 80 8.89 -1.73 20.75
C GLN A 80 9.62 -2.50 19.63
N ALA A 81 8.93 -3.43 18.97
CA ALA A 81 9.49 -4.17 17.85
C ALA A 81 9.73 -3.25 16.64
N LEU A 82 8.79 -2.38 16.32
CA LEU A 82 8.94 -1.37 15.28
C LEU A 82 10.08 -0.40 15.58
N ALA A 83 10.21 0.04 16.84
CA ALA A 83 11.33 0.87 17.28
C ALA A 83 12.68 0.15 17.10
N GLY A 84 12.76 -1.14 17.46
CA GLY A 84 13.95 -1.96 17.25
C GLY A 84 14.32 -2.10 15.77
N LEU A 85 13.34 -2.30 14.89
CA LEU A 85 13.58 -2.34 13.43
C LEU A 85 14.12 -1.02 12.89
N ARG A 86 13.60 0.13 13.35
CA ARG A 86 14.13 1.46 12.99
C ARG A 86 15.56 1.65 13.46
N GLN A 87 15.87 1.26 14.69
CA GLN A 87 17.22 1.32 15.24
C GLN A 87 18.20 0.43 14.46
N ALA A 88 17.72 -0.68 13.90
CA ALA A 88 18.47 -1.54 13.00
C ALA A 88 18.60 -0.97 11.56
N GLY A 89 18.12 0.25 11.31
CA GLY A 89 18.23 0.93 10.02
C GLY A 89 17.14 0.56 9.01
N CYS A 90 16.04 -0.05 9.43
CA CYS A 90 14.91 -0.30 8.54
C CYS A 90 14.09 0.97 8.31
N ALA A 91 13.61 1.16 7.08
CA ALA A 91 12.59 2.14 6.74
C ALA A 91 11.20 1.48 6.78
N LEU A 92 10.25 2.11 7.46
CA LEU A 92 8.89 1.60 7.65
C LEU A 92 7.88 2.65 7.22
N ASP A 93 6.90 2.26 6.41
CA ASP A 93 5.81 3.12 5.97
C ASP A 93 4.54 2.31 5.67
N VAL A 94 3.41 3.01 5.54
CA VAL A 94 2.16 2.45 5.02
C VAL A 94 1.90 3.03 3.63
N SER A 95 1.71 2.18 2.64
CA SER A 95 1.26 2.59 1.31
C SER A 95 -0.18 2.18 1.09
N CYS A 96 -1.02 3.07 0.56
CA CYS A 96 -2.38 2.74 0.16
C CYS A 96 -2.53 2.78 -1.35
N TYR A 97 -2.83 1.63 -1.95
CA TYR A 97 -3.31 1.55 -3.32
C TYR A 97 -4.75 2.08 -3.36
N TRP A 98 -5.06 2.96 -4.30
CA TRP A 98 -6.40 3.53 -4.43
C TRP A 98 -6.74 3.85 -5.89
N VAL A 99 -7.78 3.21 -6.40
CA VAL A 99 -8.33 3.44 -7.74
C VAL A 99 -9.57 4.31 -7.64
N SER A 100 -9.58 5.40 -8.40
CA SER A 100 -10.64 6.39 -8.41
C SER A 100 -11.43 6.39 -9.71
N SER A 101 -12.73 6.66 -9.60
CA SER A 101 -13.57 7.12 -10.72
C SER A 101 -13.53 8.65 -10.90
N GLY A 102 -12.60 9.37 -10.25
CA GLY A 102 -12.39 10.80 -10.43
C GLY A 102 -13.14 11.74 -9.48
N GLN A 103 -13.88 11.23 -8.49
CA GLN A 103 -14.61 12.05 -7.51
C GLN A 103 -14.14 11.77 -6.07
N GLY A 104 -14.00 12.81 -5.25
CA GLY A 104 -13.52 12.67 -3.86
C GLY A 104 -12.06 12.22 -3.75
N GLY A 105 -11.67 11.71 -2.58
CA GLY A 105 -10.31 11.27 -2.30
C GLY A 105 -10.21 10.45 -1.02
N PRO A 106 -9.04 9.83 -0.75
CA PRO A 106 -8.81 9.14 0.50
C PRO A 106 -8.86 10.12 1.68
N ALA A 107 -9.37 9.64 2.82
CA ALA A 107 -9.41 10.41 4.05
C ALA A 107 -8.90 9.56 5.22
N LEU A 108 -8.28 10.23 6.19
CA LEU A 108 -7.99 9.67 7.50
C LEU A 108 -8.75 10.45 8.55
N ASP A 109 -9.22 9.76 9.59
CA ASP A 109 -9.73 10.43 10.78
C ASP A 109 -8.62 10.65 11.81
N LEU A 110 -8.95 11.45 12.84
CA LEU A 110 -8.00 11.83 13.88
C LEU A 110 -7.48 10.62 14.66
N ASP A 111 -8.28 9.56 14.83
CA ASP A 111 -7.86 8.33 15.48
C ASP A 111 -6.75 7.64 14.69
N ALA A 112 -6.97 7.39 13.39
CA ALA A 112 -5.98 6.76 12.52
C ALA A 112 -4.69 7.58 12.43
N MET A 113 -4.80 8.92 12.29
CA MET A 113 -3.64 9.82 12.29
C MET A 113 -2.85 9.74 13.60
N THR A 114 -3.54 9.73 14.74
CA THR A 114 -2.90 9.63 16.07
C THR A 114 -2.14 8.32 16.23
N ARG A 115 -2.77 7.21 15.80
CA ARG A 115 -2.17 5.87 15.86
C ARG A 115 -0.96 5.73 14.93
N LEU A 116 -1.04 6.25 13.71
CA LEU A 116 0.09 6.32 12.78
C LEU A 116 1.28 7.08 13.39
N ALA A 117 1.01 8.26 13.96
CA ALA A 117 2.03 9.08 14.61
C ALA A 117 2.66 8.37 15.82
N ALA A 118 1.86 7.73 16.68
CA ALA A 118 2.35 6.97 17.83
C ALA A 118 3.23 5.78 17.41
N LEU A 119 2.87 5.11 16.31
CA LEU A 119 3.65 4.02 15.74
C LEU A 119 4.89 4.51 14.96
N GLY A 120 5.01 5.82 14.70
CA GLY A 120 6.08 6.42 13.90
C GLY A 120 6.02 6.00 12.42
N LEU A 121 4.81 5.87 11.87
CA LEU A 121 4.57 5.44 10.50
C LEU A 121 4.05 6.60 9.65
N GLU A 122 4.78 6.91 8.59
CA GLU A 122 4.26 7.74 7.52
C GLU A 122 3.32 6.93 6.63
N ILE A 123 2.40 7.62 5.98
CA ILE A 123 1.45 7.04 5.04
C ILE A 123 1.42 7.85 3.74
N TRP A 124 1.33 7.15 2.63
CA TRP A 124 1.19 7.75 1.31
C TRP A 124 0.25 6.91 0.43
N TRP A 125 -0.26 7.52 -0.64
CA TRP A 125 -1.20 6.89 -1.56
C TRP A 125 -0.59 6.76 -2.95
N ASP A 126 -0.79 5.59 -3.55
CA ASP A 126 -0.58 5.35 -4.97
C ASP A 126 -1.93 5.43 -5.66
N VAL A 127 -2.20 6.57 -6.30
CA VAL A 127 -3.51 6.96 -6.82
C VAL A 127 -3.59 6.69 -8.32
N TYR A 128 -4.53 5.85 -8.72
CA TYR A 128 -4.84 5.56 -10.10
C TYR A 128 -6.24 6.06 -10.46
N PHE A 129 -6.43 6.49 -11.70
CA PHE A 129 -7.73 6.88 -12.23
C PHE A 129 -8.13 5.90 -13.33
N GLU A 130 -9.36 5.39 -13.29
CA GLU A 130 -9.90 4.65 -14.41
C GLU A 130 -9.97 5.58 -15.62
N GLN A 131 -9.30 5.21 -16.72
CA GLN A 131 -9.41 5.97 -17.96
C GLN A 131 -10.87 5.91 -18.43
N GLU A 132 -11.48 7.08 -18.66
CA GLU A 132 -12.76 7.15 -19.35
C GLU A 132 -12.64 6.35 -20.65
N ARG A 133 -13.43 5.28 -20.78
CA ARG A 133 -13.62 4.65 -22.09
C ARG A 133 -14.26 5.71 -22.97
N GLY A 134 -13.46 6.35 -23.81
CA GLY A 134 -13.95 7.37 -24.73
C GLY A 134 -15.16 6.83 -25.49
N TYR A 135 -16.30 7.49 -25.33
CA TYR A 135 -17.44 7.27 -26.22
C TYR A 135 -16.96 7.62 -27.63
N SER A 136 -16.76 6.62 -28.49
CA SER A 136 -16.66 6.89 -29.92
C SER A 136 -18.05 7.35 -30.36
N GLU A 137 -18.22 8.64 -30.61
CA GLU A 137 -19.37 9.14 -31.36
C GLU A 137 -19.32 8.53 -32.76
N GLU A 138 -20.01 7.42 -32.97
CA GLU A 138 -20.48 7.07 -34.30
C GLU A 138 -21.48 8.16 -34.72
N ARG A 139 -20.98 9.19 -35.41
CA ARG A 139 -21.81 10.12 -36.15
C ARG A 139 -22.66 9.30 -37.13
N PRO A 140 -24.00 9.33 -37.07
CA PRO A 140 -24.80 8.79 -38.15
C PRO A 140 -24.44 9.55 -39.44
N ALA A 141 -24.21 8.81 -40.51
CA ALA A 141 -23.99 9.37 -41.83
C ALA A 141 -25.16 10.31 -42.17
N ALA A 142 -24.84 11.55 -42.57
CA ALA A 142 -25.83 12.49 -43.04
C ALA A 142 -26.57 11.86 -44.23
N ASP A 143 -27.88 11.71 -44.06
CA ASP A 143 -28.79 11.19 -45.07
C ASP A 143 -28.68 12.03 -46.36
N GLY A 144 -28.79 11.34 -47.49
CA GLY A 144 -28.51 11.85 -48.81
C GLY A 144 -29.31 13.10 -49.19
N ALA A 145 -28.62 14.02 -49.87
CA ALA A 145 -29.24 15.12 -50.60
C ALA A 145 -30.22 14.57 -51.67
N GLN A 146 -31.43 15.14 -51.68
CA GLN A 146 -32.30 15.16 -52.87
C GLN A 146 -31.93 16.35 -53.76
#